data_AF-A0A9D2JLC4-F1
#
_entry.id   AF-A0A9D2JLC4-F1
#
_cell.length_a   1.000
_cell.length_b   1.000
_cell.length_c   1.000
_cell.angle_alpha   90.00
_cell.angle_beta   90.00
_cell.angle_gamma   90.00
#
_symmetry.space_group_name_H-M   'P 1'
#
loop_
_entity.id
_entity.type
_entity.pdbx_description
1 polymer ?
#
loop_
_entity_poly.entity_id
_entity_poly.type
_entity_poly.pdbx_seq_one_letter_code
_entity_poly.pdbx_strand_id
1 'polypeptide(L)'
;MTNAPCSGIEPRSMDQTVLDLMGAVALQEKALSEVLCAESQKMRAALDLEDLDLGKLLEMNDSAVSLIHAVANLGLLLKDKLELIVNNLPYEGSASGSADGGDPIG
;
A
#
# COMPACT_ATOMS: atom_id res chain seq x y z
N MET A 1 -8.06 40.61 -35.31
CA MET A 1 -7.93 40.07 -33.94
C MET A 1 -8.38 41.16 -32.98
N THR A 2 -9.63 41.11 -32.53
CA THR A 2 -10.21 42.12 -31.64
C THR A 2 -9.88 41.76 -30.20
N ASN A 3 -8.95 42.49 -29.58
CA ASN A 3 -8.77 42.44 -28.13
C ASN A 3 -9.99 43.12 -27.51
N ALA A 4 -10.91 42.32 -26.98
CA ALA A 4 -11.97 42.84 -26.13
C ALA A 4 -11.32 43.37 -24.85
N PRO A 5 -11.47 44.67 -24.52
CA PRO A 5 -11.18 45.11 -23.18
C PRO A 5 -12.14 44.35 -22.25
N CYS A 6 -11.63 43.78 -21.15
CA CYS A 6 -12.51 43.38 -20.06
C CYS A 6 -13.20 44.64 -19.53
N SER A 7 -14.37 44.94 -20.06
CA SER A 7 -15.26 46.01 -19.60
C SER A 7 -15.68 45.68 -18.17
N GLY A 8 -15.25 46.48 -17.19
CA GLY A 8 -15.87 46.44 -15.86
C GLY A 8 -14.98 46.60 -14.63
N ILE A 9 -13.71 47.00 -14.75
CA ILE A 9 -12.97 47.44 -13.56
C ILE A 9 -13.26 48.93 -13.35
N GLU A 10 -14.37 49.21 -12.68
CA GLU A 10 -14.60 50.51 -12.04
C GLU A 10 -13.43 50.83 -11.11
N PRO A 11 -12.92 52.07 -11.06
CA PRO A 11 -11.91 52.48 -10.08
C PRO A 11 -12.43 52.22 -8.67
N ARG A 12 -11.95 51.14 -8.04
CA ARG A 12 -12.29 50.82 -6.65
C ARG A 12 -11.46 51.69 -5.72
N SER A 13 -12.09 52.26 -4.70
CA SER A 13 -11.35 52.91 -3.62
C SER A 13 -10.54 51.84 -2.86
N MET A 14 -9.42 52.27 -2.27
CA MET A 14 -8.59 51.40 -1.43
C MET A 14 -9.40 50.75 -0.29
N ASP A 15 -10.34 51.50 0.31
CA ASP A 15 -11.23 51.00 1.37
C ASP A 15 -12.11 49.86 0.87
N GLN A 16 -12.66 49.98 -0.34
CA GLN A 16 -13.50 48.91 -0.92
C GLN A 16 -12.66 47.66 -1.21
N THR A 17 -11.41 47.81 -1.68
CA THR A 17 -10.50 46.68 -1.88
C THR A 17 -10.17 45.97 -0.56
N VAL A 18 -9.96 46.70 0.53
CA VAL A 18 -9.72 46.11 1.85
C VAL A 18 -10.97 45.37 2.35
N LEU A 19 -12.16 45.96 2.20
CA LEU A 19 -13.43 45.31 2.58
C LEU A 19 -13.68 44.03 1.77
N ASP A 20 -13.43 44.06 0.46
CA ASP A 20 -13.58 42.87 -0.39
C ASP A 20 -12.59 41.77 0.00
N LEU A 21 -11.35 42.15 0.35
CA LEU A 21 -10.34 41.21 0.81
C LEU A 21 -10.75 40.57 2.14
N MET A 22 -11.22 41.37 3.11
CA MET A 22 -11.72 40.86 4.39
C MET A 22 -12.92 39.93 4.19
N GLY A 23 -13.84 40.29 3.28
CA GLY A 23 -14.97 39.44 2.90
C GLY A 23 -14.53 38.12 2.27
N ALA A 24 -13.53 38.15 1.39
CA ALA A 24 -12.96 36.95 0.77
C ALA A 24 -12.28 36.03 1.80
N VAL A 25 -11.51 36.59 2.75
CA VAL A 25 -10.88 35.84 3.84
C VAL A 25 -11.95 35.20 4.74
N ALA A 26 -12.98 35.95 5.15
CA ALA A 26 -14.06 35.41 5.96
C ALA A 26 -14.82 34.26 5.26
N LEU A 27 -15.05 34.38 3.95
CA LEU A 27 -15.65 33.29 3.15
C LEU A 27 -14.72 32.07 3.08
N GLN A 28 -13.41 32.26 2.95
CA GLN A 28 -12.43 31.17 2.95
C GLN A 28 -12.39 30.46 4.31
N GLU A 29 -12.37 31.21 5.41
CA GLU A 29 -12.39 30.66 6.77
C GLU A 29 -13.66 29.83 7.00
N LYS A 30 -14.81 30.30 6.52
CA LYS A 30 -16.07 29.56 6.56
C LYS A 30 -15.99 28.26 5.76
N ALA A 31 -15.50 28.32 4.51
CA ALA A 31 -15.34 27.14 3.67
C ALA A 31 -14.39 26.10 4.31
N LEU A 32 -13.30 26.54 4.94
CA LEU A 32 -12.38 25.66 5.68
C LEU A 32 -13.07 25.01 6.88
N SER A 33 -13.86 25.77 7.64
CA SER A 33 -14.65 25.22 8.76
C SER A 33 -15.63 24.15 8.29
N GLU A 34 -16.29 24.35 7.14
CA GLU A 34 -17.21 23.38 6.55
C GLU A 34 -16.50 22.10 6.12
N VAL A 35 -15.32 22.21 5.49
CA VAL A 35 -14.47 21.05 5.13
C VAL A 35 -14.05 20.26 6.38
N LEU A 36 -13.56 20.94 7.42
CA LEU A 36 -13.16 20.30 8.67
C LEU A 36 -14.33 19.61 9.36
N CYS A 37 -15.52 20.23 9.35
CA CYS A 37 -16.72 19.61 9.89
C CYS A 37 -17.07 18.33 9.13
N ALA A 38 -17.04 18.36 7.79
CA ALA A 38 -17.29 17.19 6.96
C ALA A 38 -16.29 16.05 7.22
N GLU A 39 -14.99 16.35 7.36
CA GLU A 39 -13.99 15.32 7.70
C GLU A 39 -14.21 14.74 9.11
N SER A 40 -14.56 15.59 10.10
CA SER A 40 -14.86 15.11 11.45
C SER A 40 -16.09 14.19 11.50
N GLN A 41 -17.09 14.46 10.66
CA GLN A 41 -18.27 13.62 10.52
C GLN A 41 -17.94 12.29 9.84
N LYS A 42 -17.04 12.25 8.85
CA LYS A 42 -16.55 11.00 8.28
C LYS A 42 -15.81 10.16 9.31
N MET A 43 -14.94 10.77 10.12
CA MET A 43 -14.26 10.09 11.22
C MET A 43 -15.25 9.55 12.23
N ARG A 44 -16.25 10.36 12.62
CA ARG A 44 -17.32 9.94 13.52
C ARG A 44 -18.12 8.78 12.93
N ALA A 45 -18.53 8.87 11.67
CA ALA A 45 -19.21 7.77 10.97
C ALA A 45 -18.35 6.51 10.87
N ALA A 46 -17.03 6.64 10.70
CA ALA A 46 -16.12 5.48 10.68
C ALA A 46 -15.99 4.82 12.06
N LEU A 47 -16.10 5.60 13.14
CA LEU A 47 -16.19 5.09 14.51
C LEU A 47 -17.58 4.53 14.84
N ASP A 48 -18.63 5.14 14.27
CA ASP A 48 -20.04 4.76 14.44
C ASP A 48 -20.46 3.65 13.46
N LEU A 49 -19.59 3.23 12.51
CA LEU A 49 -19.77 1.99 11.75
C LEU A 49 -19.74 0.86 12.76
N GLU A 50 -20.96 0.48 13.17
CA GLU A 50 -21.44 -0.09 14.44
C GLU A 50 -20.70 -1.28 15.07
N ASP A 51 -19.62 -1.78 14.49
CA ASP A 51 -18.99 -3.02 14.95
C ASP A 51 -17.47 -3.07 14.84
N LEU A 52 -16.76 -1.99 14.47
CA LEU A 52 -15.29 -2.01 14.49
C LEU A 52 -14.76 -1.25 15.71
N ASP A 53 -14.78 -1.92 16.86
CA ASP A 53 -14.03 -1.44 18.02
C ASP A 53 -12.53 -1.75 17.87
N LEU A 54 -11.69 -0.97 18.58
CA LEU A 54 -10.24 -1.16 18.55
C LEU A 54 -9.82 -2.59 18.97
N GLY A 55 -10.55 -3.21 19.89
CA GLY A 55 -10.37 -4.61 20.28
C GLY A 55 -10.63 -5.60 19.16
N LYS A 56 -11.69 -5.44 18.35
CA LYS A 56 -11.93 -6.25 17.15
C LYS A 56 -10.86 -6.04 16.08
N LEU A 57 -10.34 -4.82 15.95
CA LEU A 57 -9.21 -4.54 15.07
C LEU A 57 -7.92 -5.24 15.55
N LEU A 58 -7.67 -5.24 16.86
CA LEU A 58 -6.55 -5.95 17.47
C LEU A 58 -6.72 -7.48 17.37
N GLU A 59 -7.94 -8.00 17.55
CA GLU A 59 -8.26 -9.42 17.42
C GLU A 59 -8.02 -9.92 15.98
N MET A 60 -8.43 -9.14 14.97
CA MET A 60 -8.10 -9.44 13.58
C MET A 60 -6.59 -9.40 13.31
N ASN A 61 -5.87 -8.46 13.96
CA ASN A 61 -4.41 -8.38 13.84
C ASN A 61 -3.74 -9.63 14.44
N ASP A 62 -4.13 -10.04 15.64
CA ASP A 62 -3.64 -11.25 16.30
C ASP A 62 -3.92 -12.50 15.45
N SER A 63 -5.09 -12.57 14.82
CA SER A 63 -5.45 -13.63 13.85
C SER A 63 -4.52 -13.62 12.64
N ALA A 64 -4.22 -12.44 12.08
CA ALA A 64 -3.27 -12.30 10.97
C ALA A 64 -1.84 -12.70 11.38
N VAL A 65 -1.39 -12.34 12.58
CA VAL A 65 -0.08 -12.76 13.14
C VAL A 65 -0.03 -14.29 13.30
N SER A 66 -1.09 -14.90 13.83
CA SER A 66 -1.21 -16.35 13.96
C SER A 66 -1.12 -17.06 12.60
N LEU A 67 -1.78 -16.52 11.56
CA LEU A 67 -1.66 -17.03 10.20
C LEU A 67 -0.22 -16.96 9.68
N ILE A 68 0.48 -15.85 9.90
CA ILE A 68 1.89 -15.69 9.49
C ILE A 68 2.76 -16.77 10.15
N HIS A 69 2.54 -17.04 11.45
CA HIS A 69 3.25 -18.14 12.13
C HIS A 69 2.92 -19.51 11.53
N ALA A 70 1.65 -19.80 11.25
CA ALA A 70 1.25 -21.05 10.60
C ALA A 70 1.88 -21.21 9.21
N VAL A 71 1.89 -20.14 8.41
CA VAL A 71 2.52 -20.11 7.08
C VAL A 71 4.03 -20.32 7.18
N ALA A 72 4.71 -19.71 8.14
CA ALA A 72 6.14 -19.92 8.37
C ALA A 72 6.45 -21.39 8.70
N ASN A 73 5.65 -22.01 9.58
CA ASN A 73 5.79 -23.42 9.94
C ASN A 73 5.57 -24.35 8.73
N LEU A 74 4.56 -24.06 7.90
CA LEU A 74 4.33 -24.80 6.66
C LEU A 74 5.51 -24.61 5.68
N GLY A 75 6.11 -23.43 5.64
CA GLY A 75 7.32 -23.16 4.86
C GLY A 75 8.52 -24.01 5.30
N LEU A 76 8.75 -24.14 6.62
CA LEU A 76 9.80 -25.00 7.17
C LEU A 76 9.52 -26.48 6.87
N LEU A 77 8.29 -26.95 7.10
CA LEU A 77 7.91 -28.33 6.82
C LEU A 77 8.08 -28.68 5.32
N LEU A 78 7.74 -27.75 4.44
CA LEU A 78 7.95 -27.93 3.00
C LEU A 78 9.43 -28.04 2.66
N LYS A 79 10.27 -27.19 3.26
CA LYS A 79 11.72 -27.26 3.11
C LYS A 79 12.25 -28.63 3.55
N ASP A 80 11.88 -29.11 4.73
CA ASP A 80 12.33 -30.41 5.25
C ASP A 80 11.93 -31.56 4.32
N LYS A 81 10.71 -31.53 3.78
CA LYS A 81 10.24 -32.52 2.80
C LYS A 81 11.06 -32.49 1.52
N LEU A 82 11.43 -31.31 1.01
CA LEU A 82 12.25 -31.17 -0.19
C LEU A 82 13.69 -31.65 0.06
N GLU A 83 14.30 -31.31 1.20
CA GLU A 83 15.62 -31.82 1.57
C GLU A 83 15.63 -33.35 1.68
N LEU A 84 14.58 -33.95 2.23
CA LEU A 84 14.45 -35.40 2.29
C LEU A 84 14.46 -36.00 0.87
N ILE A 85 13.67 -35.45 -0.06
CA ILE A 85 13.64 -35.93 -1.45
C ILE A 85 15.02 -35.79 -2.09
N VAL A 86 15.67 -34.63 -1.98
CA VAL A 86 17.01 -34.38 -2.54
C VAL A 86 18.04 -35.38 -2.00
N ASN A 87 18.03 -35.63 -0.69
CA ASN A 87 18.98 -36.53 -0.03
C ASN A 87 18.73 -38.02 -0.34
N ASN A 88 17.56 -38.37 -0.85
CA ASN A 88 17.19 -39.76 -1.19
C ASN A 88 17.16 -40.02 -2.70
N LEU A 89 17.45 -39.03 -3.55
CA LEU A 89 17.70 -39.30 -4.97
C LEU A 89 19.03 -40.05 -5.10
N PRO A 90 19.08 -41.18 -5.83
CA PRO A 90 20.35 -41.82 -6.14
C PRO A 90 21.22 -40.84 -6.93
N TYR A 91 22.45 -40.63 -6.48
CA TYR A 91 23.43 -39.83 -7.21
C TYR A 91 23.79 -40.56 -8.51
N GLU A 92 23.10 -40.23 -9.61
CA GLU A 92 23.47 -40.61 -10.98
C GLU A 92 24.77 -39.85 -11.35
N GLY A 93 25.88 -40.32 -10.80
CA GLY A 93 27.15 -39.62 -10.88
C GLY A 93 28.32 -40.44 -10.35
N SER A 94 28.29 -41.75 -10.52
CA SER A 94 29.49 -42.59 -10.46
C SER A 94 29.31 -43.80 -11.36
N ALA A 95 29.25 -43.55 -12.67
CA ALA A 95 29.62 -44.56 -13.65
C ALA A 95 31.12 -44.85 -13.49
N SER A 96 31.46 -45.75 -12.56
CA SER A 96 32.76 -46.41 -12.50
C SER A 96 32.71 -47.71 -13.29
N GLY A 97 33.63 -47.86 -14.25
CA GLY A 97 33.94 -49.10 -14.98
C GLY A 97 33.39 -49.09 -16.41
N SER A 98 34.16 -49.37 -17.46
CA SER A 98 35.18 -50.41 -17.54
C SER A 98 36.18 -50.17 -18.68
N ALA A 99 37.33 -50.82 -18.52
CA ALA A 99 38.39 -51.02 -19.48
C ALA A 99 37.94 -51.55 -20.86
N ASP A 100 38.85 -51.38 -21.83
CA ASP A 100 39.29 -52.40 -22.80
C ASP A 100 39.23 -51.95 -24.27
N GLY A 101 40.27 -52.31 -25.02
CA GLY A 101 40.36 -52.08 -26.47
C GLY A 101 41.69 -51.49 -26.92
N GLY A 102 42.74 -52.30 -26.91
CA GLY A 102 43.95 -52.01 -27.66
C GLY A 102 43.74 -52.17 -29.18
N ASP A 103 44.62 -51.55 -29.96
CA ASP A 103 45.11 -52.13 -31.21
C ASP A 103 46.47 -51.51 -31.58
N PRO A 104 47.49 -52.32 -31.95
CA PRO A 104 48.76 -51.85 -32.45
C PRO A 104 48.90 -52.01 -33.99
N ILE A 105 49.74 -51.15 -34.57
CA ILE A 105 50.40 -51.21 -35.89
C ILE A 105 49.58 -50.90 -37.14
N GLY A 106 50.13 -49.95 -37.91
CA GLY A 106 49.84 -49.66 -39.32
C GLY A 106 50.65 -48.45 -39.77
#